data_AF-A0A7R9JH67-F1
#
_entry.id   AF-A0A7R9JH67-F1
#
_cell.length_a   1.000
_cell.length_b   1.000
_cell.length_c   1.000
_cell.angle_alpha   90.00
_cell.angle_beta   90.00
_cell.angle_gamma   90.00
#
_symmetry.space_group_name_H-M   'P 1'
#
loop_
_entity.id
_entity.type
_entity.pdbx_description
1 polymer ?
#
loop_
_entity_poly.entity_id
_entity_poly.type
_entity_poly.pdbx_seq_one_letter_code
_entity_poly.pdbx_strand_id
1 'polypeptide(L)'
;MVNAGAIMVCALLQTLVKPTMTLPEKFDFLLNYLRRMAGGESIEFNNAVFMSERDHADRNYALGFLMSEYKCFPKGSTLQECMDFYFQDWDGALEFLFGCSPQRWVASLVSILFVREQSI
;
A
#
# COMPACT_ATOMS: atom_id res chain seq x y z
N MET A 1 -11.19 7.94 -5.06
CA MET A 1 -11.13 6.79 -4.12
C MET A 1 -10.99 7.28 -2.69
N VAL A 2 -11.45 6.51 -1.72
CA VAL A 2 -11.49 6.90 -0.30
C VAL A 2 -10.31 6.25 0.42
N ASN A 3 -9.65 6.94 1.35
CA ASN A 3 -8.46 6.44 2.08
C ASN A 3 -8.69 5.06 2.73
N ALA A 4 -9.90 4.79 3.23
CA ALA A 4 -10.29 3.48 3.76
C ALA A 4 -10.11 2.34 2.75
N GLY A 5 -10.43 2.59 1.48
CA GLY A 5 -10.28 1.58 0.42
C GLY A 5 -8.81 1.28 0.14
N ALA A 6 -7.94 2.28 0.20
CA ALA A 6 -6.50 2.10 0.01
C ALA A 6 -5.89 1.26 1.14
N ILE A 7 -6.25 1.57 2.40
CA ILE A 7 -5.83 0.82 3.60
C ILE A 7 -6.27 -0.66 3.49
N MET A 8 -7.50 -0.93 3.03
CA MET A 8 -7.97 -2.30 2.79
C MET A 8 -7.17 -3.02 1.71
N VAL A 9 -6.86 -2.35 0.61
CA VAL A 9 -6.09 -2.97 -0.48
C VAL A 9 -4.69 -3.30 -0.01
N CYS A 10 -4.04 -2.45 0.79
CA CYS A 10 -2.77 -2.75 1.45
C CYS A 10 -2.87 -3.98 2.36
N ALA A 11 -3.93 -4.09 3.18
CA ALA A 11 -4.18 -5.26 4.02
C ALA A 11 -4.38 -6.55 3.20
N LEU A 12 -5.07 -6.46 2.06
CA LEU A 12 -5.25 -7.56 1.12
C LEU A 12 -3.93 -7.92 0.42
N LEU A 13 -3.09 -6.95 0.05
CA LEU A 13 -1.78 -7.22 -0.52
C LEU A 13 -0.89 -7.97 0.48
N GLN A 14 -0.89 -7.56 1.74
CA GLN A 14 -0.15 -8.27 2.78
C GLN A 14 -0.58 -9.71 2.96
N THR A 15 -1.88 -9.99 2.89
CA THR A 15 -2.43 -11.33 3.17
C THR A 15 -2.51 -12.21 1.94
N LEU A 16 -2.79 -11.65 0.77
CA LEU A 16 -2.97 -12.39 -0.47
C LEU A 16 -1.68 -12.45 -1.28
N VAL A 17 -0.93 -11.36 -1.45
CA VAL A 17 0.26 -11.37 -2.31
C VAL A 17 1.42 -12.00 -1.57
N LYS A 18 1.81 -13.20 -2.03
CA LYS A 18 2.95 -13.98 -1.54
C LYS A 18 3.00 -14.01 0.00
N PRO A 19 2.06 -14.72 0.66
CA PRO A 19 1.89 -14.69 2.11
C PRO A 19 3.11 -15.17 2.89
N THR A 20 4.00 -15.94 2.26
CA THR A 20 5.25 -16.45 2.84
C THR A 20 6.39 -15.43 2.85
N MET A 21 6.25 -14.29 2.17
CA MET A 21 7.26 -13.23 2.12
C MET A 21 7.14 -12.28 3.31
N THR A 22 8.28 -11.77 3.75
CA THR A 22 8.37 -10.75 4.78
C THR A 22 7.89 -9.38 4.26
N LEU A 23 7.56 -8.45 5.17
CA LEU A 23 7.10 -7.11 4.80
C LEU A 23 8.08 -6.37 3.86
N PRO A 24 9.41 -6.37 4.12
CA PRO A 24 10.38 -5.71 3.25
C PRO A 24 10.44 -6.32 1.85
N GLU A 25 10.40 -7.66 1.74
CA GLU A 25 10.39 -8.35 0.45
C GLU A 25 9.14 -8.04 -0.37
N LYS A 26 7.99 -7.86 0.29
CA LYS A 26 6.75 -7.43 -0.35
C LYS A 26 6.85 -6.01 -0.87
N PHE A 27 7.47 -5.11 -0.10
CA PHE A 27 7.71 -3.74 -0.52
C PHE A 27 8.65 -3.68 -1.75
N ASP A 28 9.76 -4.42 -1.72
CA ASP A 28 10.68 -4.52 -2.86
C ASP A 28 10.00 -5.10 -4.11
N PHE A 29 9.11 -6.08 -3.94
CA PHE A 29 8.31 -6.61 -5.03
C PHE A 29 7.38 -5.56 -5.62
N LEU A 30 6.70 -4.79 -4.76
CA LEU A 30 5.81 -3.71 -5.17
C LEU A 30 6.58 -2.61 -5.93
N LEU A 31 7.70 -2.18 -5.37
CA LEU A 31 8.56 -1.14 -5.95
C LEU A 31 9.08 -1.56 -7.33
N ASN A 32 9.54 -2.81 -7.46
CA ASN A 32 9.97 -3.34 -8.76
C ASN A 32 8.81 -3.44 -9.76
N TYR A 33 7.60 -3.77 -9.30
CA TYR A 33 6.42 -3.76 -10.16
C TYR A 33 6.07 -2.34 -10.63
N LEU A 34 6.13 -1.36 -9.74
CA LEU A 34 5.93 0.05 -10.06
C LEU A 34 6.99 0.56 -11.05
N ARG A 35 8.27 0.20 -10.88
CA ARG A 35 9.35 0.55 -11.82
C ARG A 35 9.10 0.01 -13.22
N ARG A 36 8.57 -1.22 -13.31
CA ARG A 36 8.17 -1.81 -14.60
C ARG A 36 7.00 -1.05 -15.24
N MET A 37 6.02 -0.62 -14.46
CA MET A 37 4.91 0.20 -14.95
C MET A 37 5.35 1.61 -15.36
N ALA A 38 6.35 2.17 -14.69
CA ALA A 38 6.95 3.46 -15.00
C ALA A 38 7.84 3.46 -16.26
N GLY A 39 7.93 2.34 -16.99
CA GLY A 39 8.72 2.28 -18.21
C GLY A 39 10.24 2.33 -17.99
N GLY A 40 10.71 1.99 -16.78
CA GLY A 40 12.14 1.95 -16.45
C GLY A 40 12.68 3.21 -15.78
N GLU A 41 11.83 4.15 -15.37
CA GLU A 41 12.25 5.28 -14.53
C GLU A 41 12.70 4.82 -13.14
N SER A 42 13.70 5.52 -12.58
CA SER A 42 14.23 5.25 -11.25
C SER A 42 13.28 5.76 -10.18
N ILE A 43 12.46 4.86 -9.66
CA ILE A 43 11.63 5.11 -8.49
C ILE A 43 12.46 4.88 -7.24
N GLU A 44 12.52 5.88 -6.36
CA GLU A 44 13.24 5.86 -5.10
C GLU A 44 12.29 6.11 -3.92
N PHE A 45 12.64 5.55 -2.76
CA PHE A 45 11.91 5.70 -1.50
C PHE A 45 12.53 6.85 -0.69
N ASN A 46 11.69 7.73 -0.13
CA ASN A 46 12.15 8.90 0.61
C ASN A 46 11.74 8.83 2.09
N ASN A 47 12.62 8.24 2.89
CA ASN A 47 12.42 8.10 4.34
C ASN A 47 11.95 9.38 5.07
N ALA A 48 12.32 10.58 4.61
CA ALA A 48 11.90 11.83 5.24
C ALA A 48 10.41 12.13 5.02
N VAL A 49 9.90 11.88 3.81
CA VAL A 49 8.48 12.06 3.46
C VAL A 49 7.67 10.95 4.12
N PHE A 50 8.14 9.70 4.13
CA PHE A 50 7.55 8.62 4.92
C PHE A 50 7.33 9.00 6.40
N MET A 51 8.37 9.50 7.06
CA MET A 51 8.27 9.90 8.47
C MET A 51 7.30 11.08 8.67
N SER A 52 7.34 12.07 7.77
CA SER A 52 6.42 13.21 7.79
C SER A 52 4.97 12.77 7.63
N GLU A 53 4.68 11.90 6.66
CA GLU A 53 3.33 11.41 6.37
C GLU A 53 2.80 10.54 7.51
N ARG A 54 3.66 9.70 8.10
CA ARG A 54 3.31 8.91 9.28
C ARG A 54 2.95 9.80 10.47
N ASP A 55 3.70 10.88 10.71
CA ASP A 55 3.48 11.78 11.84
C ASP A 55 2.20 12.64 11.68
N HIS A 56 1.74 12.90 10.46
CA HIS A 56 0.52 13.67 10.19
C HIS A 56 -0.73 12.80 9.92
N ALA A 57 -0.63 11.49 10.20
CA ALA A 57 -1.64 10.51 9.77
C ALA A 57 -2.83 10.31 10.72
N ASP A 58 -3.08 11.19 11.69
CA ASP A 58 -4.12 11.02 12.72
C ASP A 58 -5.50 10.65 12.15
N ARG A 59 -5.91 11.27 11.04
CA ARG A 59 -7.18 10.96 10.36
C ARG A 59 -7.22 9.54 9.79
N ASN A 60 -6.10 9.08 9.24
CA ASN A 60 -6.01 7.73 8.69
C ASN A 60 -6.04 6.72 9.84
N TYR A 61 -5.32 6.97 10.93
CA TYR A 61 -5.37 6.12 12.13
C TYR A 61 -6.78 6.00 12.69
N ALA A 62 -7.51 7.11 12.86
CA ALA A 62 -8.90 7.09 13.31
C ALA A 62 -9.79 6.21 12.41
N LEU A 63 -9.61 6.31 11.09
CA LEU A 63 -10.34 5.50 10.12
C LEU A 63 -9.95 4.01 10.20
N GLY A 64 -8.67 3.70 10.38
CA GLY A 64 -8.19 2.34 10.55
C GLY A 64 -8.72 1.68 11.82
N PHE A 65 -8.77 2.41 12.93
CA PHE A 65 -9.40 1.92 14.16
C PHE A 65 -10.90 1.65 13.97
N LEU A 66 -11.62 2.55 13.29
CA LEU A 66 -13.03 2.34 12.96
C LEU A 66 -13.24 1.06 12.14
N MET A 67 -12.43 0.86 11.10
CA MET A 67 -12.50 -0.34 10.26
C MET A 67 -12.15 -1.63 11.02
N SER A 68 -11.25 -1.53 12.00
CA SER A 68 -10.87 -2.63 12.89
C SER A 68 -12.03 -3.04 13.79
N GLU A 69 -12.78 -2.06 14.32
CA GLU A 69 -13.97 -2.31 15.11
C GLU A 69 -15.05 -3.06 14.33
N TYR A 70 -15.23 -2.72 13.04
CA TYR A 70 -16.12 -3.45 12.13
C TYR A 70 -15.53 -4.76 11.59
N LYS A 71 -14.32 -5.17 12.01
CA LYS A 71 -13.63 -6.40 11.59
C LYS A 71 -13.45 -6.50 10.06
N CYS A 72 -13.20 -5.37 9.41
CA CYS A 72 -13.01 -5.33 7.95
C CYS A 72 -11.71 -5.99 7.49
N PHE A 73 -10.68 -6.04 8.36
CA PHE A 73 -9.37 -6.55 8.00
C PHE A 73 -9.34 -8.09 7.84
N PRO A 74 -8.55 -8.61 6.89
CA PRO A 74 -8.39 -10.04 6.68
C PRO A 74 -7.74 -10.73 7.90
N LYS A 75 -8.02 -12.02 8.07
CA LYS A 75 -7.47 -12.82 9.18
C LYS A 75 -5.95 -12.89 9.07
N GLY A 76 -5.24 -12.51 10.14
CA GLY A 76 -3.78 -12.58 10.23
C GLY A 76 -3.05 -11.28 9.87
N SER A 77 -3.74 -10.19 9.56
CA SER A 77 -3.14 -8.86 9.45
C SER A 77 -3.49 -7.98 10.66
N THR A 78 -2.48 -7.32 11.24
CA THR A 78 -2.71 -6.35 12.32
C THR A 78 -2.94 -4.96 11.73
N LEU A 79 -3.81 -4.15 12.34
CA LEU A 79 -4.05 -2.76 11.92
C LEU A 79 -2.72 -1.97 11.80
N GLN A 80 -1.82 -2.16 12.77
CA GLN A 80 -0.54 -1.47 12.81
C GLN A 80 0.34 -1.81 11.61
N GLU A 81 0.46 -3.10 11.28
CA GLU A 81 1.20 -3.57 10.10
C GLU A 81 0.59 -3.07 8.79
N CYS A 82 -0.74 -3.02 8.71
CA CYS A 82 -1.45 -2.47 7.55
C CYS A 82 -1.17 -0.98 7.37
N MET A 83 -1.14 -0.22 8.47
CA MET A 83 -0.85 1.20 8.43
C MET A 83 0.60 1.48 8.08
N ASP A 84 1.56 0.76 8.68
CA ASP A 84 2.98 0.92 8.36
C ASP A 84 3.26 0.66 6.88
N PHE A 85 2.65 -0.39 6.32
CA PHE A 85 2.77 -0.68 4.89
C PHE A 85 2.04 0.33 4.02
N TYR A 86 0.87 0.82 4.44
CA TYR A 86 0.16 1.89 3.72
C TYR A 86 1.01 3.16 3.62
N PHE A 87 1.72 3.56 4.68
CA PHE A 87 2.62 4.72 4.65
C PHE A 87 3.90 4.46 3.87
N GLN A 88 4.46 3.25 3.94
CA GLN A 88 5.63 2.88 3.14
C GLN A 88 5.31 2.90 1.64
N ASP A 89 4.17 2.33 1.27
CA ASP A 89 3.69 2.34 -0.10
C ASP A 89 3.35 3.76 -0.58
N TRP A 90 2.81 4.60 0.32
CA TRP A 90 2.50 6.00 0.06
C TRP A 90 3.74 6.80 -0.35
N ASP A 91 4.84 6.61 0.37
CA ASP A 91 6.13 7.26 0.11
C ASP A 91 6.92 6.59 -1.03
N GLY A 92 6.72 5.28 -1.24
CA GLY A 92 7.46 4.38 -2.13
C GLY A 92 7.73 4.82 -3.56
N ALA A 93 6.87 5.64 -4.16
CA ALA A 93 6.95 5.83 -5.62
C ALA A 93 6.09 6.92 -6.26
N LEU A 94 5.10 7.46 -5.55
CA LEU A 94 3.87 7.90 -6.23
C LEU A 94 3.69 9.39 -6.33
N GLU A 95 4.37 10.15 -5.48
CA GLU A 95 4.41 11.60 -5.64
C GLU A 95 5.10 11.98 -6.96
N PHE A 96 6.19 11.27 -7.29
CA PHE A 96 7.01 11.56 -8.48
C PHE A 96 6.36 11.11 -9.79
N LEU A 97 5.70 9.94 -9.82
CA LEU A 97 5.14 9.39 -11.06
C LEU A 97 3.78 9.96 -11.45
N PHE A 98 2.97 10.40 -10.49
CA PHE A 98 1.59 10.78 -10.79
C PHE A 98 1.23 12.21 -10.37
N GLY A 99 2.06 12.90 -9.58
CA GLY A 99 1.78 14.25 -9.09
C GLY A 99 0.37 14.40 -8.51
N CYS A 100 -0.23 13.30 -8.05
CA CYS A 100 -1.66 13.18 -7.79
C CYS A 100 -1.92 12.51 -6.46
N SER A 101 -2.98 13.01 -5.85
CA SER A 101 -3.61 12.57 -4.61
C SER A 101 -3.82 11.05 -4.51
N PRO A 102 -4.04 10.52 -3.29
CA PRO A 102 -4.01 9.07 -2.99
C PRO A 102 -4.89 8.15 -3.82
N GLN A 103 -5.80 8.76 -4.57
CA GLN A 103 -6.95 8.12 -5.16
C GLN A 103 -6.66 7.40 -6.49
N ARG A 104 -5.61 7.75 -7.23
CA ARG A 104 -5.27 7.11 -8.51
C ARG A 104 -4.39 5.86 -8.34
N TRP A 105 -3.63 5.79 -7.26
CA TRP A 105 -2.70 4.70 -7.00
C TRP A 105 -3.37 3.35 -6.74
N VAL A 106 -4.51 3.35 -6.03
CA VAL A 106 -5.20 2.10 -5.67
C VAL A 106 -5.66 1.33 -6.91
N ALA A 107 -5.89 1.99 -8.05
CA ALA A 107 -6.18 1.32 -9.32
C ALA A 107 -4.99 0.46 -9.81
N SER A 108 -3.75 0.92 -9.61
CA SER A 108 -2.54 0.17 -9.94
C SER A 108 -2.34 -1.02 -9.01
N LEU A 109 -2.64 -0.87 -7.72
CA LEU A 109 -2.61 -1.99 -6.77
C LEU A 109 -3.70 -3.04 -7.02
N VAL A 110 -4.92 -2.61 -7.34
CA VAL A 110 -5.99 -3.52 -7.74
C VAL A 110 -5.59 -4.29 -8.99
N SER A 111 -4.85 -3.69 -9.92
CA SER A 111 -4.30 -4.39 -11.07
C SER A 111 -3.30 -5.48 -10.66
N ILE A 112 -2.48 -5.26 -9.63
CA ILE A 112 -1.57 -6.30 -9.07
C ILE A 112 -2.38 -7.47 -8.47
N LEU A 113 -3.46 -7.18 -7.75
CA LEU A 113 -4.36 -8.21 -7.23
C LEU A 113 -5.05 -8.99 -8.37
N PHE A 114 -5.50 -8.30 -9.43
CA PHE A 114 -6.16 -8.89 -10.59
C PHE A 114 -5.23 -9.76 -11.46
N VAL A 115 -3.95 -9.38 -11.59
CA VAL A 115 -2.96 -10.19 -12.33
C VAL A 115 -2.79 -11.58 -11.72
N ARG A 116 -3.05 -11.76 -10.42
CA ARG A 116 -3.01 -13.08 -9.78
C ARG A 116 -4.24 -13.94 -10.11
N GLU A 117 -5.38 -13.34 -10.43
CA GLU A 117 -6.61 -14.06 -10.78
C GLU A 117 -6.49 -14.75 -12.16
N GLN A 118 -5.53 -14.35 -13.00
CA GLN A 118 -5.23 -15.01 -14.28
C GLN A 118 -4.07 -16.03 -14.23
N SER A 119 -3.43 -16.21 -13.07
CA SER A 119 -2.28 -17.12 -12.91
C SER A 119 -2.60 -18.36 -12.03
N ILE A 120 -3.87 -18.66 -11.80
CA ILE A 120 -4.39 -19.88 -11.16
C ILE A 120 -5.22 -20.65 -12.17
#